data_AF-A0AAV0GZ40-F1
#
_entry.id   AF-A0AAV0GZ40-F1
#
_cell.length_a   1.000
_cell.length_b   1.000
_cell.length_c   1.000
_cell.angle_alpha   90.00
_cell.angle_beta   90.00
_cell.angle_gamma   90.00
#
_symmetry.space_group_name_H-M   'P 1'
#
loop_
_entity.id
_entity.type
_entity.pdbx_description
1 polymer ?
#
loop_
_entity_poly.entity_id
_entity_poly.type
_entity_poly.pdbx_seq_one_letter_code
_entity_poly.pdbx_strand_id
1 'polypeptide(L)'
;MGRPFSSMEDGDAEVGKVLRYSSFNRLKELEVNKNGVWELHRLPNNTFFRKGTVGDWKSYLTPQMAERIDQLTQLKLQGTGLSLDDF
;
A
#
# COMPACT_ATOMS: atom_id res chain seq x y z
N MET A 1 -5.54 -2.12 -17.90
CA MET A 1 -4.42 -2.95 -18.41
C MET A 1 -5.00 -3.95 -19.41
N GLY A 2 -4.71 -3.83 -20.70
CA GLY A 2 -5.29 -4.67 -21.76
C GLY A 2 -4.76 -6.11 -21.82
N ARG A 3 -4.59 -6.75 -20.65
CA ARG A 3 -4.12 -8.13 -20.49
C ARG A 3 -5.00 -8.81 -19.43
N PRO A 4 -6.18 -9.32 -19.82
CA PRO A 4 -7.06 -10.01 -18.89
C PRO A 4 -6.45 -11.35 -18.47
N PHE A 5 -6.80 -11.80 -17.27
CA PHE A 5 -6.53 -13.18 -16.84
C PHE A 5 -7.34 -14.16 -17.69
N SER A 6 -6.91 -15.42 -17.71
CA SER A 6 -7.71 -16.50 -18.29
C SER A 6 -9.02 -16.72 -17.50
N SER A 7 -10.05 -17.28 -18.13
CA SER A 7 -11.43 -17.31 -17.59
C SER A 7 -11.77 -18.55 -16.73
N MET A 8 -10.80 -19.41 -16.40
CA MET A 8 -11.01 -20.71 -15.75
C MET A 8 -10.02 -20.92 -14.58
N GLU A 9 -9.80 -22.17 -14.14
CA GLU A 9 -8.90 -22.50 -13.01
C GLU A 9 -7.48 -21.95 -13.17
N ASP A 10 -6.98 -21.88 -14.41
CA ASP A 10 -5.71 -21.24 -14.74
C ASP A 10 -5.70 -19.74 -14.34
N GLY A 11 -6.84 -19.07 -14.44
CA GLY A 11 -7.02 -17.66 -14.11
C GLY A 11 -6.94 -17.40 -12.61
N ASP A 12 -7.58 -18.23 -11.80
CA ASP A 12 -7.49 -18.15 -10.35
C ASP A 12 -6.06 -18.45 -9.87
N ALA A 13 -5.39 -19.42 -10.49
CA ALA A 13 -3.98 -19.71 -10.22
C ALA A 13 -3.06 -18.54 -10.63
N GLU A 14 -3.33 -17.88 -11.76
CA GLU A 14 -2.65 -16.67 -12.21
C GLU A 14 -2.82 -15.51 -11.23
N VAL A 15 -4.05 -15.24 -10.78
CA VAL A 15 -4.37 -14.22 -9.78
C VAL A 15 -3.64 -14.52 -8.47
N GLY A 16 -3.72 -15.77 -7.99
CA GLY A 16 -3.03 -16.20 -6.77
C GLY A 16 -1.51 -16.00 -6.84
N LYS A 17 -0.90 -16.29 -8.00
CA LYS A 17 0.51 -15.98 -8.26
C LYS A 17 0.77 -14.49 -8.17
N VAL A 18 0.01 -13.65 -8.88
CA VAL A 18 0.20 -12.19 -8.86
C VAL A 18 0.07 -11.64 -7.45
N LEU A 19 -0.97 -12.03 -6.70
CA LEU A 19 -1.17 -11.62 -5.31
C LEU A 19 0.02 -12.04 -4.43
N ARG A 20 0.48 -13.28 -4.56
CA ARG A 20 1.66 -13.76 -3.82
C ARG A 20 2.91 -12.97 -4.18
N TYR A 21 3.20 -12.81 -5.48
CA TYR A 21 4.41 -12.14 -5.97
C TYR A 21 4.45 -10.66 -5.58
N SER A 22 3.29 -10.01 -5.56
CA SER A 22 3.11 -8.59 -5.24
C SER A 22 2.80 -8.31 -3.76
N SER A 23 2.67 -9.34 -2.93
CA SER A 23 2.37 -9.15 -1.51
C SER A 23 3.46 -8.35 -0.80
N PHE A 24 3.05 -7.42 0.08
CA PHE A 24 3.96 -6.55 0.82
C PHE A 24 5.05 -7.36 1.54
N ASN A 25 4.66 -8.40 2.27
CA ASN A 25 5.59 -9.24 3.03
C ASN A 25 6.62 -9.89 2.12
N ARG A 26 6.20 -10.48 0.99
CA ARG A 26 7.15 -11.10 0.07
C ARG A 26 8.12 -10.08 -0.51
N LEU A 27 7.61 -8.93 -0.98
CA LEU A 27 8.44 -7.89 -1.58
C LEU A 27 9.45 -7.33 -0.57
N LYS A 28 9.01 -7.03 0.66
CA LYS A 28 9.87 -6.55 1.75
C LYS A 28 11.01 -7.52 2.07
N GLU A 29 10.75 -8.83 1.97
CA GLU A 29 11.71 -9.86 2.33
C GLU A 29 12.72 -10.22 1.22
N LEU A 30 12.54 -9.70 0.00
CA LEU A 30 13.50 -9.91 -1.10
C LEU A 30 14.87 -9.30 -0.76
N GLU A 31 15.94 -10.02 -1.09
CA GLU A 31 17.33 -9.59 -0.82
C GLU A 31 17.63 -8.19 -1.39
N VAL A 32 17.19 -7.94 -2.63
CA VAL A 32 17.35 -6.63 -3.28
C VAL A 32 16.65 -5.51 -2.52
N ASN A 33 15.56 -5.79 -1.80
CA ASN A 33 14.81 -4.80 -1.05
C ASN A 33 15.32 -4.64 0.38
N LYS A 34 15.92 -5.67 0.98
CA LYS A 34 16.55 -5.57 2.31
C LYS A 34 17.89 -4.84 2.27
N ASN A 35 18.72 -5.21 1.31
CA ASN A 35 20.14 -4.86 1.29
C ASN A 35 20.58 -4.09 0.04
N GLY A 36 19.71 -3.98 -0.97
CA GLY A 36 20.00 -3.19 -2.16
C GLY A 36 19.88 -1.69 -1.92
N VAL A 37 20.43 -0.91 -2.86
CA VAL A 37 20.40 0.54 -2.87
C VAL A 37 19.77 1.02 -4.17
N TRP A 38 18.93 2.03 -4.08
CA TRP A 38 18.43 2.74 -5.24
C TRP A 38 19.54 3.64 -5.76
N GLU A 39 20.21 3.18 -6.82
CA GLU A 39 21.41 3.81 -7.38
C GLU A 39 21.25 5.31 -7.68
N LEU A 40 20.08 5.71 -8.19
CA LEU A 40 19.84 7.10 -8.60
C LEU A 40 19.88 8.08 -7.41
N HIS A 41 19.32 7.69 -6.26
CA HIS A 41 19.21 8.56 -5.07
C HIS A 41 20.06 8.10 -3.90
N ARG A 42 20.85 7.03 -4.07
CA ARG A 42 21.68 6.40 -3.03
C ARG A 42 20.90 6.08 -1.74
N LEU A 43 19.64 5.69 -1.88
CA LEU A 43 18.78 5.33 -0.76
C LEU A 43 18.72 3.81 -0.58
N PRO A 44 18.82 3.28 0.65
CA PRO A 44 18.57 1.87 0.90
C PRO A 44 17.14 1.47 0.47
N ASN A 45 17.00 0.41 -0.30
CA ASN A 45 15.69 -0.03 -0.82
C ASN A 45 14.70 -0.37 0.29
N ASN A 46 15.19 -0.76 1.47
CA ASN A 46 14.35 -1.10 2.62
C ASN A 46 13.54 0.10 3.13
N THR A 47 13.94 1.33 2.76
CA THR A 47 13.22 2.56 3.10
C THR A 47 11.81 2.59 2.49
N PHE A 48 11.61 1.91 1.35
CA PHE A 48 10.29 1.80 0.71
C PHE A 48 9.35 0.80 1.42
N PHE A 49 9.86 -0.08 2.28
CA PHE A 49 9.12 -1.19 2.89
C PHE A 49 9.07 -1.11 4.43
N ARG A 50 8.33 -0.13 4.96
CA ARG A 50 8.25 0.15 6.41
C ARG A 50 7.42 -0.88 7.22
N LYS A 51 6.14 -0.59 7.49
CA LYS A 51 5.23 -1.51 8.22
C LYS A 51 4.17 -2.17 7.34
N GLY A 52 3.65 -1.45 6.35
CA GLY A 52 2.59 -1.97 5.46
C GLY A 52 1.27 -2.24 6.19
N THR A 53 0.95 -1.41 7.19
CA THR A 53 -0.19 -1.63 8.10
C THR A 53 -1.11 -0.42 8.11
N VAL A 54 -2.42 -0.67 8.03
CA VAL A 54 -3.46 0.34 8.19
C VAL A 54 -3.53 0.79 9.66
N GLY A 55 -3.75 2.09 9.89
CA GLY A 55 -3.91 2.64 11.24
C GLY A 55 -2.62 2.99 11.98
N ASP A 56 -1.45 2.77 11.39
CA ASP A 56 -0.17 3.09 12.03
C ASP A 56 0.05 4.59 12.30
N TRP A 57 -0.74 5.46 11.66
CA TRP A 57 -0.78 6.90 11.98
C TRP A 57 -1.05 7.17 13.46
N LYS A 58 -1.80 6.29 14.14
CA LYS A 58 -2.12 6.38 15.58
C LYS A 58 -0.87 6.36 16.47
N SER A 59 0.25 5.82 15.98
CA SER A 59 1.53 5.84 16.70
C SER A 59 2.28 7.17 16.61
N TYR A 60 1.84 8.09 15.74
CA TYR A 60 2.56 9.34 15.45
C TYR A 60 1.71 10.59 15.65
N LEU A 61 0.39 10.52 15.44
CA LEU A 61 -0.52 11.65 15.55
C LEU A 61 -1.25 11.66 16.89
N THR A 62 -1.44 12.85 17.45
CA THR A 62 -2.40 13.02 18.56
C THR A 62 -3.83 12.90 18.04
N PRO A 63 -4.81 12.59 18.90
CA PRO A 63 -6.22 12.53 18.50
C PRO A 63 -6.70 13.84 17.82
N GLN A 64 -6.25 14.99 18.32
CA GLN A 64 -6.59 16.31 17.77
C GLN A 64 -6.02 16.53 16.36
N MET A 65 -4.81 16.04 16.09
CA MET A 65 -4.22 16.12 14.75
C MET A 65 -4.97 15.26 13.75
N ALA A 66 -5.36 14.05 14.17
CA ALA A 66 -6.14 13.13 13.34
C ALA A 66 -7.52 13.71 13.01
N GLU A 67 -8.25 14.17 14.02
CA GLU A 67 -9.57 14.79 13.84
C GLU A 67 -9.52 15.96 12.85
N ARG A 68 -8.48 16.81 12.93
CA ARG A 68 -8.30 17.91 11.98
C ARG A 68 -8.09 17.43 10.55
N ILE A 69 -7.36 16.33 10.35
CA ILE A 69 -7.14 15.73 9.02
C ILE A 69 -8.44 15.11 8.51
N ASP A 70 -9.18 14.41 9.36
CA ASP A 70 -10.45 13.77 9.01
C ASP A 70 -11.49 14.81 8.56
N GLN A 71 -11.65 15.89 9.31
CA GLN A 71 -12.53 17.01 8.95
C GLN A 71 -12.15 17.65 7.61
N LEU A 72 -10.85 17.90 7.39
CA LEU A 72 -10.36 18.47 6.13
C LEU A 72 -10.61 17.52 4.96
N THR A 73 -10.41 16.22 5.17
CA THR A 73 -10.60 15.19 4.15
C THR A 73 -12.06 15.09 3.76
N GLN A 74 -12.98 15.04 4.74
CA GLN A 74 -14.41 15.02 4.50
C GLN A 74 -14.86 16.24 3.71
N LEU A 75 -14.41 17.45 4.09
CA LEU A 75 -14.74 18.68 3.38
C LEU A 75 -14.26 18.67 1.93
N LYS A 76 -13.05 18.15 1.67
CA LYS A 76 -12.45 18.14 0.32
C LYS A 76 -13.00 17.04 -0.58
N LEU A 77 -13.45 15.93 -0.01
CA LEU A 77 -14.03 14.81 -0.75
C LEU A 77 -15.55 14.90 -0.88
N GLN A 78 -16.20 15.84 -0.20
CA GLN A 78 -17.65 16.04 -0.28
C GLN A 78 -18.10 16.21 -1.75
N GLY A 79 -19.09 15.41 -2.16
CA GLY A 79 -19.65 15.45 -3.51
C GLY A 79 -18.83 14.71 -4.57
N THR A 80 -17.67 14.15 -4.24
CA THR A 80 -16.86 13.36 -5.18
C THR A 80 -17.29 11.89 -5.27
N GLY A 81 -18.11 11.41 -4.33
CA GLY A 81 -18.45 10.00 -4.17
C GLY A 81 -17.39 9.16 -3.46
N LEU A 82 -16.27 9.77 -3.05
CA LEU A 82 -15.25 9.14 -2.23
C LEU A 82 -15.58 9.30 -0.74
N SER A 83 -15.59 8.19 -0.01
CA SER A 83 -15.60 8.17 1.46
C SER A 83 -14.51 7.24 1.98
N LEU A 84 -13.97 7.54 3.16
CA LEU A 84 -12.91 6.78 3.83
C LEU A 84 -13.37 6.20 5.19
N ASP A 85 -14.68 6.04 5.38
CA ASP A 85 -15.30 5.62 6.65
C ASP A 85 -14.99 4.15 7.06
N ASP A 86 -14.27 3.39 6.24
CA ASP A 86 -14.04 1.94 6.39
C ASP A 86 -12.80 1.57 7.25
N PHE A 87 -12.23 2.48 8.05
CA PHE A 87 -10.96 2.26 8.79
C PHE A 87 -10.93 2.72 10.25
#